data_AF-A0AAV9P2L1-F1
#
_entry.id   AF-A0AAV9P2L1-F1
#
_cell.length_a   1.000
_cell.length_b   1.000
_cell.length_c   1.000
_cell.angle_alpha   90.00
_cell.angle_beta   90.00
_cell.angle_gamma   90.00
#
_symmetry.space_group_name_H-M   'P 1'
#
loop_
_entity.id
_entity.type
_entity.pdbx_description
1 polymer ?
#
loop_
_entity_poly.entity_id
_entity_poly.type
_entity_poly.pdbx_seq_one_letter_code
_entity_poly.pdbx_strand_id
1 'polypeptide(L)'
;MQSLALYREIGHGHCGSVWIQEEEGTVVIKREDGGPGRSIQKDAEMHQRIEKSLTVAAILHLNIPAHYRLIDATDVEFWNKTLPRFPHDTTHHYEPCAALVSERIQPFSKAYRENLIDTYCVEGVRSKIKCSKSDEDCLIRPYLGRRSHNQRPSRFFTLRNRPFNLDQMEGIGLPTHEYAKTMAHALATIYWDAKIDANDVEFVLAPAGTHPGSKTWSSNLLGEHATWILDFDCCNSISLDEAGINQAATAFYKNDPFYPRPASDNEAAIALWGIFKSHFIESSKPILGPDSTLPLMMIERLERMGEERRETVRRLNPES
;
A
#
# COMPACT_ATOMS: atom_id res chain seq x y z
N MET A 1 3.24 16.57 37.45
CA MET A 1 2.31 16.64 36.31
C MET A 1 3.04 15.97 35.15
N GLN A 2 2.69 14.74 34.77
CA GLN A 2 3.28 14.11 33.57
C GLN A 2 2.79 14.90 32.36
N SER A 3 3.69 15.41 31.52
CA SER A 3 3.27 16.03 30.26
C SER A 3 2.70 14.92 29.37
N LEU A 4 1.44 15.03 28.98
CA LEU A 4 0.83 14.09 28.03
C LEU A 4 1.58 14.19 26.69
N ALA A 5 1.94 13.05 26.11
CA ALA A 5 2.61 13.01 24.81
C ALA A 5 1.72 13.66 23.73
N LEU A 6 2.31 14.53 22.90
CA LEU A 6 1.62 15.19 21.79
C LEU A 6 1.55 14.29 20.57
N TYR A 7 0.48 14.41 19.79
CA TYR A 7 0.37 13.74 18.50
C TYR A 7 1.31 14.36 17.47
N ARG A 8 1.84 13.51 16.60
CA ARG A 8 2.65 13.89 15.43
C ARG A 8 2.02 13.33 14.17
N GLU A 9 1.91 14.15 13.15
CA GLU A 9 1.42 13.73 11.84
C GLU A 9 2.48 12.86 11.14
N ILE A 10 2.04 11.74 10.56
CA ILE A 10 2.86 10.80 9.79
C ILE A 10 2.32 10.55 8.38
N GLY A 11 1.09 10.96 8.09
CA GLY A 11 0.42 10.81 6.79
C GLY A 11 -0.56 11.94 6.56
N HIS A 12 -0.70 12.40 5.32
CA HIS A 12 -1.78 13.29 4.92
C HIS A 12 -2.13 13.00 3.46
N GLY A 13 -3.41 12.80 3.20
CA GLY A 13 -3.93 12.54 1.86
C GLY A 13 -5.33 13.10 1.70
N HIS A 14 -6.00 12.73 0.60
CA HIS A 14 -7.33 13.26 0.30
C HIS A 14 -8.40 12.82 1.32
N CYS A 15 -8.24 11.66 1.96
CA CYS A 15 -9.14 11.22 3.05
C CYS A 15 -8.89 11.96 4.37
N GLY A 16 -7.69 12.52 4.55
CA GLY A 16 -7.29 13.27 5.74
C GLY A 16 -5.94 12.86 6.28
N SER A 17 -5.71 13.22 7.53
CA SER A 17 -4.42 13.15 8.21
C SER A 17 -4.29 11.91 9.11
N VAL A 18 -3.07 11.40 9.26
CA VAL A 18 -2.73 10.20 10.05
C VAL A 18 -1.75 10.59 11.15
N TRP A 19 -2.05 10.21 12.38
CA TRP A 19 -1.35 10.67 13.58
C TRP A 19 -0.87 9.53 14.45
N ILE A 20 0.28 9.72 15.10
CA ILE A 20 0.81 8.87 16.17
C ILE A 20 0.99 9.66 17.46
N GLN A 21 0.80 9.00 18.60
CA GLN A 21 1.00 9.62 19.90
C GLN A 21 2.47 9.58 20.36
N GLU A 22 3.14 8.47 20.09
CA GLU A 22 4.51 8.17 20.54
C GLU A 22 5.29 7.60 19.37
N GLU A 23 6.60 7.87 19.31
CA GLU A 23 7.44 7.47 18.17
C GLU A 23 7.50 5.95 17.97
N GLU A 24 7.38 5.20 19.06
CA GLU A 24 7.30 3.72 19.08
C GLU A 24 5.86 3.22 19.25
N GLY A 25 4.87 4.12 19.15
CA GLY A 25 3.47 3.78 19.27
C GLY A 25 3.04 2.76 18.22
N THR A 26 2.21 1.81 18.61
CA THR A 26 1.67 0.74 17.75
C THR A 26 0.31 1.07 17.15
N VAL A 27 -0.23 2.27 17.44
CA VAL A 27 -1.57 2.70 17.05
C VAL A 27 -1.48 4.00 16.26
N VAL A 28 -2.29 4.12 15.21
CA VAL A 28 -2.52 5.36 14.46
C VAL A 28 -3.96 5.82 14.59
N ILE A 29 -4.16 7.12 14.43
CA ILE A 29 -5.48 7.74 14.24
C ILE A 29 -5.50 8.39 12.86
N LYS A 30 -6.32 7.88 11.95
CA LYS A 30 -6.62 8.51 10.66
C LYS A 30 -7.89 9.35 10.80
N ARG A 31 -7.80 10.65 10.56
CA ARG A 31 -8.89 11.61 10.73
C ARG A 31 -9.55 11.92 9.39
N GLU A 32 -10.86 12.15 9.40
CA GLU A 32 -11.61 12.66 8.25
C GLU A 32 -11.55 14.18 8.19
N ASP A 33 -10.34 14.72 8.01
CA ASP A 33 -10.07 16.16 7.88
C ASP A 33 -9.42 16.52 6.53
N GLY A 34 -9.61 15.65 5.53
CA GLY A 34 -9.16 15.83 4.16
C GLY A 34 -10.17 16.55 3.27
N GLY A 35 -10.06 16.31 1.97
CA GLY A 35 -10.95 16.89 0.96
C GLY A 35 -12.30 16.17 0.85
N PRO A 36 -13.32 16.82 0.24
CA PRO A 36 -14.62 16.22 0.08
C PRO A 36 -14.57 14.96 -0.80
N GLY A 37 -15.45 13.99 -0.51
CA GLY A 37 -15.66 12.80 -1.35
C GLY A 37 -14.90 11.54 -0.92
N ARG A 38 -14.17 11.56 0.19
CA ARG A 38 -13.66 10.36 0.88
C ARG A 38 -14.33 10.24 2.24
N SER A 39 -14.39 9.02 2.76
CA SER A 39 -15.05 8.73 4.02
C SER A 39 -14.25 7.70 4.80
N ILE A 40 -13.92 8.05 6.04
CA ILE A 40 -13.29 7.17 7.02
C ILE A 40 -14.23 6.03 7.42
N GLN A 41 -15.53 6.28 7.44
CA GLN A 41 -16.51 5.20 7.64
C GLN A 41 -16.40 4.16 6.53
N LYS A 42 -16.36 4.60 5.27
CA LYS A 42 -16.19 3.69 4.13
C LYS A 42 -14.85 2.96 4.18
N ASP A 43 -13.77 3.64 4.52
CA ASP A 43 -12.43 3.04 4.72
C ASP A 43 -12.50 1.92 5.77
N ALA A 44 -13.09 2.19 6.93
CA ALA A 44 -13.27 1.21 8.00
C ALA A 44 -14.12 0.00 7.57
N GLU A 45 -15.22 0.22 6.86
CA GLU A 45 -16.09 -0.86 6.36
C GLU A 45 -15.37 -1.77 5.34
N MET A 46 -14.62 -1.18 4.41
CA MET A 46 -13.84 -1.94 3.42
C MET A 46 -12.66 -2.65 4.07
N HIS A 47 -11.97 -1.98 5.01
CA HIS A 47 -10.88 -2.54 5.80
C HIS A 47 -11.33 -3.82 6.52
N GLN A 48 -12.42 -3.78 7.29
CA GLN A 48 -12.91 -4.94 8.03
C GLN A 48 -13.27 -6.12 7.12
N ARG A 49 -13.87 -5.85 5.95
CA ARG A 49 -14.20 -6.89 4.97
C ARG A 49 -12.95 -7.54 4.40
N ILE A 50 -11.96 -6.74 4.00
CA ILE A 50 -10.70 -7.23 3.44
C ILE A 50 -9.90 -7.98 4.52
N GLU A 51 -9.79 -7.44 5.74
CA GLU A 51 -9.10 -8.06 6.86
C GLU A 51 -9.66 -9.44 7.18
N LYS A 52 -10.99 -9.56 7.22
CA LYS A 52 -11.66 -10.85 7.41
C LYS A 52 -11.27 -11.86 6.33
N SER A 53 -11.36 -11.48 5.06
CA SER A 53 -11.04 -12.36 3.93
C SER A 53 -9.56 -12.77 3.90
N LEU A 54 -8.64 -11.82 4.11
CA LEU A 54 -7.20 -12.08 4.13
C LEU A 54 -6.77 -12.93 5.33
N THR A 55 -7.41 -12.76 6.49
CA THR A 55 -7.17 -13.60 7.67
C THR A 55 -7.54 -15.05 7.39
N VAL A 56 -8.67 -15.30 6.74
CA VAL A 56 -9.10 -16.65 6.34
C VAL A 56 -8.17 -17.25 5.30
N ALA A 57 -7.74 -16.45 4.32
CA ALA A 57 -6.82 -16.91 3.28
C ALA A 57 -5.40 -17.22 3.81
N ALA A 58 -5.02 -16.69 4.98
CA ALA A 58 -3.75 -16.92 5.65
C ALA A 58 -2.53 -16.76 4.70
N ILE A 59 -2.56 -15.69 3.89
CA ILE A 59 -1.56 -15.44 2.85
C ILE A 59 -0.19 -15.20 3.51
N LEU A 60 0.79 -16.02 3.14
CA LEU A 60 2.15 -15.88 3.66
C LEU A 60 2.77 -14.54 3.25
N HIS A 61 3.51 -13.93 4.19
CA HIS A 61 4.23 -12.67 3.98
C HIS A 61 3.35 -11.45 3.67
N LEU A 62 2.04 -11.55 3.91
CA LEU A 62 1.10 -10.43 3.80
C LEU A 62 0.54 -10.08 5.18
N ASN A 63 0.59 -8.80 5.52
CA ASN A 63 -0.02 -8.22 6.69
C ASN A 63 -1.06 -7.18 6.28
N ILE A 64 -2.04 -6.97 7.15
CA ILE A 64 -3.02 -5.89 7.06
C ILE A 64 -3.12 -5.28 8.46
N PRO A 65 -3.05 -3.94 8.62
CA PRO A 65 -3.17 -3.34 9.94
C PRO A 65 -4.42 -3.82 10.66
N ALA A 66 -4.34 -4.21 11.93
CA ALA A 66 -5.54 -4.57 12.68
C ALA A 66 -6.51 -3.37 12.76
N HIS A 67 -7.78 -3.59 12.45
CA HIS A 67 -8.82 -2.60 12.67
C HIS A 67 -9.21 -2.56 14.16
N TYR A 68 -9.06 -1.41 14.84
CA TYR A 68 -9.44 -1.30 16.25
C TYR A 68 -10.80 -0.65 16.45
N ARG A 69 -11.01 0.59 15.97
CA ARG A 69 -12.24 1.33 16.26
C ARG A 69 -12.50 2.45 15.28
N LEU A 70 -13.75 2.59 14.85
CA LEU A 70 -14.27 3.81 14.24
C LEU A 70 -14.78 4.76 15.34
N ILE A 71 -14.33 6.00 15.30
CA ILE A 71 -14.67 7.08 16.22
C ILE A 71 -15.60 8.05 15.50
N ASP A 72 -16.71 8.37 16.14
CA ASP A 72 -17.65 9.39 15.67
C ASP A 72 -17.23 10.79 16.16
N ALA A 73 -17.58 11.82 15.40
CA ALA A 73 -17.33 13.21 15.80
C ALA A 73 -18.01 13.58 17.15
N THR A 74 -19.09 12.87 17.50
CA THR A 74 -19.84 13.05 18.75
C THR A 74 -19.30 12.23 19.93
N ASP A 75 -18.21 11.47 19.77
CA ASP A 75 -17.55 10.78 20.90
C ASP A 75 -16.80 11.79 21.79
N VAL A 76 -17.57 12.46 22.65
CA VAL A 76 -17.08 13.52 23.55
C VAL A 76 -15.99 13.00 24.49
N GLU A 77 -16.08 11.74 24.94
CA GLU A 77 -15.07 11.18 25.84
C GLU A 77 -13.73 11.02 25.13
N PHE A 78 -13.73 10.49 23.91
CA PHE A 78 -12.52 10.34 23.11
C PHE A 78 -11.92 11.69 22.73
N TRP A 79 -12.74 12.61 22.20
CA TRP A 79 -12.25 13.89 21.69
C TRP A 79 -11.79 14.84 22.80
N ASN A 80 -12.41 14.86 23.97
CA ASN A 80 -11.92 15.63 25.11
C ASN A 80 -10.51 15.19 25.57
N LYS A 81 -10.19 13.90 25.43
CA LYS A 81 -8.87 13.35 25.76
C LYS A 81 -7.85 13.56 24.62
N THR A 82 -8.30 13.54 23.37
CA THR A 82 -7.43 13.48 22.18
C THR A 82 -7.17 14.85 21.58
N LEU A 83 -8.19 15.72 21.44
CA LEU A 83 -8.05 17.03 20.78
C LEU A 83 -6.95 17.92 21.38
N PRO A 84 -6.83 18.07 22.72
CA PRO A 84 -5.81 18.94 23.31
C PRO A 84 -4.36 18.48 23.07
N ARG A 85 -4.18 17.29 22.49
CA ARG A 85 -2.88 16.66 22.26
C ARG A 85 -2.40 16.82 20.82
N PHE A 86 -3.25 17.28 19.90
CA PHE A 86 -2.78 17.67 18.57
C PHE A 86 -1.99 18.97 18.64
N PRO A 87 -0.99 19.18 17.75
CA PRO A 87 -0.16 20.37 17.80
C PRO A 87 -0.97 21.60 17.44
N HIS A 88 -1.24 22.47 18.42
CA HIS A 88 -1.89 23.74 18.19
C HIS A 88 -0.88 24.76 17.67
N ASP A 89 -1.10 25.28 16.46
CA ASP A 89 -0.53 26.57 16.07
C ASP A 89 -1.61 27.66 16.17
N THR A 90 -1.23 28.93 16.10
CA THR A 90 -2.17 30.08 16.24
C THR A 90 -3.18 30.19 15.10
N THR A 91 -3.13 29.31 14.11
CA THR A 91 -3.92 29.35 12.86
C THR A 91 -4.71 28.07 12.60
N HIS A 92 -4.39 26.96 13.26
CA HIS A 92 -5.05 25.66 13.10
C HIS A 92 -5.65 25.17 14.42
N HIS A 93 -6.97 25.10 14.44
CA HIS A 93 -7.74 24.46 15.48
C HIS A 93 -8.33 23.15 14.95
N TYR A 94 -8.11 22.07 15.69
CA TYR A 94 -8.65 20.77 15.36
C TYR A 94 -10.02 20.61 15.99
N GLU A 95 -10.99 20.23 15.18
CA GLU A 95 -12.35 19.91 15.62
C GLU A 95 -12.56 18.38 15.68
N PRO A 96 -13.52 17.90 16.50
CA PRO A 96 -13.98 16.53 16.42
C PRO A 96 -14.41 16.16 14.98
N CYS A 97 -14.04 14.96 14.53
CA CYS A 97 -14.39 14.45 13.20
C CYS A 97 -14.64 12.94 13.26
N ALA A 98 -15.02 12.32 12.14
CA ALA A 98 -14.89 10.86 12.06
C ALA A 98 -13.39 10.49 12.08
N ALA A 99 -13.02 9.40 12.76
CA ALA A 99 -11.65 8.93 12.77
C ALA A 99 -11.55 7.41 12.88
N LEU A 100 -10.56 6.81 12.23
CA LEU A 100 -10.25 5.39 12.30
C LEU A 100 -9.01 5.18 13.15
N VAL A 101 -9.15 4.33 14.17
CA VAL A 101 -8.06 3.85 15.00
C VAL A 101 -7.67 2.45 14.53
N SER A 102 -6.41 2.27 14.16
CA SER A 102 -5.88 1.01 13.62
C SER A 102 -4.42 0.79 14.01
N GLU A 103 -3.92 -0.42 13.75
CA GLU A 103 -2.51 -0.76 13.93
C GLU A 103 -1.62 0.14 13.06
N ARG A 104 -0.50 0.56 13.63
CA ARG A 104 0.54 1.26 12.90
C ARG A 104 1.44 0.28 12.17
N ILE A 105 1.59 0.46 10.86
CA ILE A 105 2.71 -0.12 10.12
C ILE A 105 4.00 0.55 10.60
N GLN A 106 4.85 -0.21 11.29
CA GLN A 106 6.11 0.32 11.82
C GLN A 106 7.08 0.67 10.69
N PRO A 107 7.82 1.79 10.79
CA PRO A 107 8.87 2.08 9.83
C PRO A 107 10.06 1.14 10.03
N PHE A 108 10.92 1.04 9.02
CA PHE A 108 12.20 0.37 9.17
C PHE A 108 13.07 0.99 10.27
N SER A 109 13.88 0.16 10.93
CA SER A 109 14.83 0.63 11.94
C SER A 109 15.79 1.67 11.35
N LYS A 110 16.37 2.51 12.22
CA LYS A 110 17.32 3.55 11.80
C LYS A 110 18.45 3.00 10.93
N ALA A 111 19.01 1.85 11.28
CA ALA A 111 20.08 1.21 10.51
C ALA A 111 19.67 0.93 9.06
N TYR A 112 18.51 0.31 8.83
CA TYR A 112 18.02 -0.01 7.48
C TYR A 112 17.62 1.26 6.70
N ARG A 113 17.02 2.25 7.37
CA ARG A 113 16.72 3.56 6.76
C ARG A 113 17.99 4.27 6.30
N GLU A 114 19.03 4.28 7.11
CA GLU A 114 20.32 4.86 6.74
C GLU A 114 21.00 4.11 5.59
N ASN A 115 20.93 2.78 5.56
CA ASN A 115 21.43 1.98 4.44
C ASN A 115 20.74 2.35 3.11
N LEU A 116 19.41 2.57 3.13
CA LEU A 116 18.65 3.03 1.96
C LEU A 116 19.10 4.42 1.49
N ILE A 117 19.32 5.34 2.43
CA ILE A 117 19.84 6.68 2.13
C ILE A 117 21.24 6.57 1.51
N ASP A 118 22.13 5.79 2.11
CA ASP A 118 23.51 5.65 1.64
C ASP A 118 23.59 4.97 0.26
N THR A 119 22.60 4.15 -0.09
CA THR A 119 22.54 3.48 -1.40
C THR A 119 21.94 4.38 -2.50
N TYR A 120 20.84 5.07 -2.22
CA TYR A 120 20.01 5.71 -3.25
C TYR A 120 19.99 7.25 -3.20
N CYS A 121 20.58 7.86 -2.19
CA CYS A 121 20.64 9.30 -2.02
C CYS A 121 22.05 9.84 -2.36
N VAL A 122 22.13 11.01 -3.01
CA VAL A 122 23.41 11.65 -3.32
C VAL A 122 24.13 12.08 -2.04
N GLU A 123 25.46 11.89 -1.99
CA GLU A 123 26.27 12.08 -0.78
C GLU A 123 26.02 13.44 -0.08
N GLY A 124 25.97 14.52 -0.86
CA GLY A 124 25.80 15.89 -0.32
C GLY A 124 24.47 16.18 0.38
N VAL A 125 23.45 15.31 0.28
CA VAL A 125 22.17 15.50 0.97
C VAL A 125 21.83 14.39 1.98
N ARG A 126 22.67 13.35 2.11
CA ARG A 126 22.40 12.20 3.00
C ARG A 126 22.20 12.62 4.45
N SER A 127 23.12 13.42 5.01
CA SER A 127 23.03 13.87 6.41
C SER A 127 21.74 14.63 6.69
N LYS A 128 21.26 15.44 5.73
CA LYS A 128 19.99 16.15 5.85
C LYS A 128 18.80 15.19 5.95
N ILE A 129 18.77 14.15 5.12
CA ILE A 129 17.70 13.13 5.16
C ILE A 129 17.81 12.26 6.41
N LYS A 130 19.02 11.87 6.84
CA LYS A 130 19.23 11.08 8.07
C LYS A 130 18.74 11.81 9.33
N CYS A 131 18.78 13.14 9.34
CA CYS A 131 18.29 13.99 10.44
C CYS A 131 16.82 14.45 10.27
N SER A 132 16.15 14.05 9.18
CA SER A 132 14.80 14.49 8.87
C SER A 132 13.76 13.65 9.60
N LYS A 133 12.94 14.28 10.46
CA LYS A 133 11.89 13.59 11.22
C LYS A 133 10.86 12.93 10.32
N SER A 134 10.49 13.56 9.21
CA SER A 134 9.52 13.00 8.26
C SER A 134 10.04 11.76 7.54
N ASP A 135 11.36 11.65 7.37
CA ASP A 135 11.99 10.48 6.76
C ASP A 135 12.20 9.31 7.76
N GLU A 136 11.79 9.51 9.02
CA GLU A 136 11.64 8.41 9.97
C GLU A 136 10.38 7.59 9.72
N ASP A 137 9.35 8.17 9.12
CA ASP A 137 8.10 7.49 8.72
C ASP A 137 8.28 6.76 7.38
N CYS A 138 9.34 5.97 7.29
CA CYS A 138 9.74 5.25 6.09
C CYS A 138 8.71 4.18 5.71
N LEU A 139 8.13 4.31 4.52
CA LEU A 139 7.27 3.30 3.89
C LEU A 139 7.73 3.10 2.46
N ILE A 140 8.13 1.87 2.13
CA ILE A 140 8.64 1.53 0.80
C ILE A 140 7.49 0.99 -0.03
N ARG A 141 7.21 1.58 -1.19
CA ARG A 141 6.13 1.19 -2.11
C ARG A 141 6.72 0.33 -3.25
N PRO A 142 6.65 -1.02 -3.19
CA PRO A 142 7.24 -1.91 -4.19
C PRO A 142 6.44 -1.84 -5.49
N TYR A 143 6.98 -1.19 -6.50
CA TYR A 143 6.36 -1.03 -7.81
C TYR A 143 6.88 -2.08 -8.79
N LEU A 144 6.16 -3.19 -8.90
CA LEU A 144 6.47 -4.27 -9.84
C LEU A 144 6.03 -3.96 -11.28
N GLY A 145 5.13 -2.99 -11.44
CA GLY A 145 4.60 -2.55 -12.73
C GLY A 145 5.40 -1.45 -13.40
N ARG A 146 6.50 -1.01 -12.78
CA ARG A 146 7.31 0.11 -13.28
C ARG A 146 8.80 -0.18 -13.11
N ARG A 147 9.56 0.04 -14.18
CA ARG A 147 11.03 0.07 -14.17
C ARG A 147 11.49 1.52 -14.18
N SER A 148 12.58 1.83 -13.49
CA SER A 148 13.18 3.15 -13.53
C SER A 148 13.87 3.37 -14.87
N HIS A 149 13.71 4.56 -15.47
CA HIS A 149 14.50 4.96 -16.64
C HIS A 149 15.91 5.41 -16.26
N ASN A 150 16.16 5.68 -14.97
CA ASN A 150 17.44 6.13 -14.43
C ASN A 150 17.63 5.63 -13.00
N GLN A 151 18.66 4.81 -12.78
CA GLN A 151 19.05 4.30 -11.46
C GLN A 151 19.93 5.28 -10.66
N ARG A 152 20.17 6.49 -11.20
CA ARG A 152 21.07 7.45 -10.57
C ARG A 152 20.49 7.97 -9.25
N PRO A 153 21.32 8.12 -8.21
CA PRO A 153 20.90 8.75 -6.97
C PRO A 153 20.31 10.14 -7.22
N SER A 154 19.19 10.43 -6.53
CA SER A 154 18.45 11.69 -6.70
C SER A 154 18.81 12.70 -5.59
N ARG A 155 18.77 13.99 -5.93
CA ARG A 155 18.80 15.11 -4.95
C ARG A 155 17.44 15.29 -4.26
N PHE A 156 16.36 14.86 -4.91
CA PHE A 156 15.00 14.83 -4.38
C PHE A 156 14.73 13.41 -3.88
N PHE A 157 15.12 13.17 -2.62
CA PHE A 157 15.03 11.86 -1.98
C PHE A 157 14.22 11.99 -0.69
N THR A 158 13.27 11.08 -0.49
CA THR A 158 12.54 10.89 0.76
C THR A 158 12.30 9.42 1.00
N LEU A 159 12.25 9.02 2.27
CA LEU A 159 11.86 7.68 2.70
C LEU A 159 10.35 7.56 2.92
N ARG A 160 9.63 8.67 3.07
CA ARG A 160 8.17 8.68 3.24
C ARG A 160 7.50 8.30 1.91
N ASN A 161 6.69 7.24 1.92
CA ASN A 161 5.98 6.72 0.74
C ASN A 161 6.90 6.49 -0.49
N ARG A 162 8.16 6.06 -0.25
CA ARG A 162 9.20 5.95 -1.29
C ARG A 162 8.83 4.88 -2.32
N PRO A 163 8.61 5.26 -3.59
CA PRO A 163 8.52 4.28 -4.67
C PRO A 163 9.77 3.42 -4.75
N PHE A 164 9.65 2.14 -5.05
CA PHE A 164 10.79 1.29 -5.33
C PHE A 164 10.51 0.48 -6.58
N ASN A 165 11.13 0.90 -7.68
CA ASN A 165 10.85 0.32 -8.99
C ASN A 165 11.47 -1.07 -9.11
N LEU A 166 10.90 -1.89 -10.00
CA LEU A 166 11.27 -3.30 -10.16
C LEU A 166 12.78 -3.53 -10.35
N ASP A 167 13.43 -2.73 -11.20
CA ASP A 167 14.86 -2.83 -11.49
C ASP A 167 15.75 -2.47 -10.29
N GLN A 168 15.29 -1.54 -9.43
CA GLN A 168 16.00 -1.21 -8.20
C GLN A 168 15.94 -2.38 -7.22
N MET A 169 14.76 -3.02 -7.11
CA MET A 169 14.55 -4.18 -6.24
C MET A 169 15.37 -5.39 -6.71
N GLU A 170 15.40 -5.66 -8.02
CA GLU A 170 16.24 -6.70 -8.62
C GLU A 170 17.73 -6.46 -8.35
N GLY A 171 18.20 -5.21 -8.53
CA GLY A 171 19.61 -4.84 -8.35
C GLY A 171 20.16 -5.05 -6.94
N ILE A 172 19.28 -5.12 -5.94
CA ILE A 172 19.64 -5.40 -4.54
C ILE A 172 19.19 -6.78 -4.06
N GLY A 173 18.67 -7.62 -4.97
CA GLY A 173 18.27 -8.99 -4.69
C GLY A 173 17.02 -9.13 -3.82
N LEU A 174 16.08 -8.18 -3.86
CA LEU A 174 14.76 -8.39 -3.23
C LEU A 174 13.96 -9.46 -4.02
N PRO A 175 13.15 -10.29 -3.33
CA PRO A 175 12.43 -11.41 -3.95
C PRO A 175 11.17 -10.94 -4.72
N THR A 176 11.36 -10.19 -5.80
CA THR A 176 10.29 -9.59 -6.62
C THR A 176 9.27 -10.61 -7.13
N HIS A 177 9.72 -11.84 -7.44
CA HIS A 177 8.84 -12.94 -7.84
C HIS A 177 7.89 -13.37 -6.72
N GLU A 178 8.37 -13.41 -5.48
CA GLU A 178 7.54 -13.76 -4.32
C GLU A 178 6.59 -12.61 -3.97
N TYR A 179 7.03 -11.35 -4.10
CA TYR A 179 6.13 -10.19 -3.97
C TYR A 179 4.98 -10.25 -4.97
N ALA A 180 5.27 -10.59 -6.23
CA ALA A 180 4.25 -10.73 -7.27
C ALA A 180 3.23 -11.83 -6.93
N LYS A 181 3.68 -12.97 -6.40
CA LYS A 181 2.79 -14.05 -5.93
C LYS A 181 1.93 -13.59 -4.75
N THR A 182 2.51 -12.96 -3.74
CA THR A 182 1.77 -12.45 -2.58
C THR A 182 0.69 -11.44 -3.01
N MET A 183 1.02 -10.50 -3.90
CA MET A 183 0.05 -9.53 -4.44
C MET A 183 -1.03 -10.19 -5.30
N ALA A 184 -0.68 -11.19 -6.12
CA ALA A 184 -1.63 -11.95 -6.92
C ALA A 184 -2.65 -12.69 -6.04
N HIS A 185 -2.18 -13.34 -4.97
CA HIS A 185 -3.06 -14.02 -4.02
C HIS A 185 -3.95 -13.00 -3.29
N ALA A 186 -3.38 -11.89 -2.81
CA ALA A 186 -4.13 -10.83 -2.13
C ALA A 186 -5.27 -10.29 -3.02
N LEU A 187 -4.97 -9.97 -4.29
CA LEU A 187 -5.98 -9.48 -5.23
C LEU A 187 -7.05 -10.53 -5.54
N ALA A 188 -6.69 -11.81 -5.72
CA ALA A 188 -7.68 -12.87 -5.90
C ALA A 188 -8.64 -12.96 -4.69
N THR A 189 -8.12 -12.89 -3.47
CA THR A 189 -8.94 -12.88 -2.25
C THR A 189 -9.83 -11.63 -2.16
N ILE A 190 -9.29 -10.44 -2.45
CA ILE A 190 -10.06 -9.19 -2.40
C ILE A 190 -11.18 -9.17 -3.45
N TYR A 191 -10.88 -9.59 -4.68
CA TYR A 191 -11.86 -9.59 -5.76
C TYR A 191 -12.96 -10.63 -5.53
N TRP A 192 -12.60 -11.85 -5.14
CA TRP A 192 -13.54 -12.98 -5.19
C TRP A 192 -14.20 -13.28 -3.85
N ASP A 193 -13.45 -13.24 -2.75
CA ASP A 193 -13.98 -13.52 -1.42
C ASP A 193 -14.57 -12.25 -0.80
N ALA A 194 -13.78 -11.17 -0.76
CA ALA A 194 -14.25 -9.90 -0.20
C ALA A 194 -15.24 -9.16 -1.12
N LYS A 195 -15.24 -9.49 -2.42
CA LYS A 195 -16.08 -8.86 -3.47
C LYS A 195 -15.87 -7.36 -3.54
N ILE A 196 -14.61 -6.93 -3.62
CA ILE A 196 -14.18 -5.52 -3.65
C ILE A 196 -13.28 -5.28 -4.86
N ASP A 197 -13.35 -4.10 -5.50
CA ASP A 197 -12.58 -3.75 -6.72
C ASP A 197 -11.08 -3.44 -6.48
N ALA A 198 -10.66 -3.32 -5.22
CA ALA A 198 -9.33 -2.89 -4.79
C ALA A 198 -8.89 -1.52 -5.36
N ASN A 199 -9.83 -0.62 -5.64
CA ASN A 199 -9.51 0.73 -6.09
C ASN A 199 -8.73 1.50 -5.01
N ASP A 200 -7.60 2.08 -5.42
CA ASP A 200 -6.64 2.84 -4.61
C ASP A 200 -5.96 2.04 -3.48
N VAL A 201 -6.09 0.71 -3.48
CA VAL A 201 -5.39 -0.14 -2.52
C VAL A 201 -3.89 -0.04 -2.73
N GLU A 202 -3.17 0.22 -1.64
CA GLU A 202 -1.73 0.33 -1.62
C GLU A 202 -1.05 -0.90 -1.04
N PHE A 203 0.17 -1.15 -1.52
CA PHE A 203 1.07 -2.15 -0.96
C PHE A 203 2.36 -1.49 -0.49
N VAL A 204 2.88 -1.88 0.67
CA VAL A 204 4.18 -1.40 1.17
C VAL A 204 5.02 -2.55 1.70
N LEU A 205 6.35 -2.38 1.68
CA LEU A 205 7.27 -3.21 2.44
C LEU A 205 7.57 -2.52 3.77
N ALA A 206 7.47 -3.27 4.85
CA ALA A 206 7.79 -2.82 6.20
C ALA A 206 8.20 -4.03 7.07
N PRO A 207 8.81 -3.81 8.24
CA PRO A 207 9.00 -4.87 9.23
C PRO A 207 7.72 -5.67 9.48
N ALA A 208 7.86 -6.93 9.87
CA ALA A 208 6.69 -7.72 10.26
C ALA A 208 5.95 -7.06 11.43
N GLY A 209 4.62 -7.09 11.34
CA GLY A 209 3.75 -6.62 12.41
C GLY A 209 3.73 -7.60 13.58
N THR A 210 2.79 -7.39 14.48
CA THR A 210 2.59 -8.30 15.63
C THR A 210 1.77 -9.54 15.30
N HIS A 211 1.36 -9.72 14.03
CA HIS A 211 0.53 -10.85 13.60
C HIS A 211 1.20 -12.20 13.87
N PRO A 212 0.62 -13.04 14.76
CA PRO A 212 1.15 -14.37 15.02
C PRO A 212 1.17 -15.20 13.73
N GLY A 213 2.34 -15.73 13.37
CA GLY A 213 2.49 -16.61 12.20
C GLY A 213 2.73 -15.90 10.86
N SER A 214 2.79 -14.56 10.83
CA SER A 214 3.24 -13.84 9.63
C SER A 214 4.70 -14.18 9.35
N LYS A 215 4.97 -14.73 8.17
CA LYS A 215 6.34 -15.02 7.73
C LYS A 215 6.99 -13.76 7.18
N THR A 216 8.30 -13.64 7.35
CA THR A 216 9.10 -12.55 6.78
C THR A 216 10.02 -13.06 5.68
N TRP A 217 10.34 -12.18 4.75
CA TRP A 217 11.56 -12.29 3.96
C TRP A 217 12.70 -11.62 4.71
N SER A 218 13.93 -11.97 4.36
CA SER A 218 15.13 -11.30 4.86
C SER A 218 15.99 -10.86 3.68
N SER A 219 16.51 -9.63 3.75
CA SER A 219 17.43 -9.09 2.75
C SER A 219 18.51 -8.24 3.42
N ASN A 220 19.66 -8.08 2.76
CA ASN A 220 20.76 -7.28 3.30
C ASN A 220 20.38 -5.81 3.49
N LEU A 221 19.55 -5.25 2.60
CA LEU A 221 19.24 -3.82 2.61
C LEU A 221 18.07 -3.48 3.54
N LEU A 222 17.03 -4.31 3.58
CA LEU A 222 15.80 -4.05 4.34
C LEU A 222 15.70 -4.84 5.65
N GLY A 223 16.57 -5.82 5.86
CA GLY A 223 16.43 -6.77 6.97
C GLY A 223 15.20 -7.66 6.81
N GLU A 224 14.64 -8.07 7.93
CA GLU A 224 13.37 -8.80 7.99
C GLU A 224 12.19 -7.89 7.66
N HIS A 225 11.37 -8.30 6.69
CA HIS A 225 10.24 -7.52 6.22
C HIS A 225 9.13 -8.40 5.63
N ALA A 226 7.95 -7.82 5.50
CA ALA A 226 6.79 -8.41 4.86
C ALA A 226 6.09 -7.37 3.99
N THR A 227 5.16 -7.82 3.16
CA THR A 227 4.25 -6.95 2.43
C THR A 227 3.10 -6.58 3.35
N TRP A 228 2.72 -5.31 3.33
CA TRP A 228 1.52 -4.81 3.99
C TRP A 228 0.57 -4.25 2.94
N ILE A 229 -0.72 -4.35 3.22
CA ILE A 229 -1.79 -3.77 2.40
C ILE A 229 -2.54 -2.73 3.22
N LEU A 230 -2.84 -1.58 2.60
CA LEU A 230 -3.49 -0.45 3.26
C LEU A 230 -4.26 0.43 2.26
N ASP A 231 -4.96 1.42 2.83
CA ASP A 231 -5.77 2.44 2.16
C ASP A 231 -6.96 1.86 1.38
N PHE A 232 -8.14 1.85 2.02
CA PHE A 232 -9.34 1.19 1.49
C PHE A 232 -10.50 2.15 1.27
N ASP A 233 -10.28 3.46 1.41
CA ASP A 233 -11.31 4.51 1.34
C ASP A 233 -11.95 4.63 -0.06
N CYS A 234 -11.21 4.25 -1.09
CA CYS A 234 -11.65 4.29 -2.49
C CYS A 234 -12.29 2.98 -2.99
N CYS A 235 -12.15 1.89 -2.23
CA CYS A 235 -12.65 0.57 -2.58
C CYS A 235 -14.17 0.53 -2.72
N ASN A 236 -14.69 -0.25 -3.66
CA ASN A 236 -16.13 -0.46 -3.80
C ASN A 236 -16.44 -1.93 -3.99
N SER A 237 -17.67 -2.31 -3.65
CA SER A 237 -18.17 -3.67 -3.92
C SER A 237 -18.20 -3.95 -5.42
N ILE A 238 -17.99 -5.21 -5.80
CA ILE A 238 -18.14 -5.70 -7.17
C ILE A 238 -19.11 -6.88 -7.25
N SER A 239 -19.74 -7.04 -8.41
CA SER A 239 -20.42 -8.27 -8.81
C SER A 239 -19.40 -9.32 -9.28
N LEU A 240 -19.79 -10.60 -9.29
CA LEU A 240 -18.97 -11.69 -9.80
C LEU A 240 -19.36 -12.03 -11.25
N ASP A 241 -19.25 -11.03 -12.11
CA ASP A 241 -19.58 -11.08 -13.53
C ASP A 241 -18.68 -10.13 -14.34
N GLU A 242 -18.97 -9.97 -15.64
CA GLU A 242 -18.22 -9.09 -16.52
C GLU A 242 -18.21 -7.61 -16.06
N ALA A 243 -19.29 -7.13 -15.43
CA ALA A 243 -19.34 -5.75 -14.94
C ALA A 243 -18.36 -5.55 -13.78
N GLY A 244 -18.34 -6.48 -12.82
CA GLY A 244 -17.39 -6.46 -11.71
C GLY A 244 -15.93 -6.61 -12.17
N ILE A 245 -15.68 -7.47 -13.17
CA ILE A 245 -14.36 -7.60 -13.80
C ILE A 245 -13.92 -6.28 -14.42
N ASN A 246 -14.79 -5.61 -15.17
CA ASN A 246 -14.44 -4.33 -15.79
C ASN A 246 -14.16 -3.23 -14.75
N GLN A 247 -14.89 -3.21 -13.64
CA GLN A 247 -14.63 -2.29 -12.53
C GLN A 247 -13.27 -2.57 -11.88
N ALA A 248 -12.99 -3.82 -11.50
CA ALA A 248 -11.72 -4.21 -10.89
C ALA A 248 -10.52 -4.00 -11.83
N ALA A 249 -10.67 -4.27 -13.13
CA ALA A 249 -9.63 -4.01 -14.13
C ALA A 249 -9.35 -2.50 -14.30
N THR A 250 -10.40 -1.67 -14.22
CA THR A 250 -10.24 -0.21 -14.23
C THR A 250 -9.46 0.27 -13.01
N ALA A 251 -9.82 -0.23 -11.81
CA ALA A 251 -9.11 0.03 -10.57
C ALA A 251 -7.63 -0.39 -10.66
N PHE A 252 -7.34 -1.62 -11.11
CA PHE A 252 -5.98 -2.14 -11.29
C PHE A 252 -5.07 -1.15 -12.05
N TYR A 253 -5.56 -0.56 -13.15
CA TYR A 253 -4.80 0.39 -13.96
C TYR A 253 -4.82 1.84 -13.44
N LYS A 254 -5.76 2.20 -12.57
CA LYS A 254 -5.80 3.49 -11.90
C LYS A 254 -4.84 3.54 -10.72
N ASN A 255 -4.70 2.42 -10.00
CA ASN A 255 -3.78 2.29 -8.89
C ASN A 255 -2.34 2.55 -9.36
N ASP A 256 -1.52 3.00 -8.42
CA ASP A 256 -0.07 3.04 -8.58
C ASP A 256 0.47 1.67 -9.06
N PRO A 257 1.64 1.63 -9.72
CA PRO A 257 2.13 0.44 -10.41
C PRO A 257 2.71 -0.63 -9.46
N PHE A 258 2.00 -0.96 -8.38
CA PHE A 258 2.34 -2.03 -7.45
C PHE A 258 2.43 -3.37 -8.14
N TYR A 259 1.45 -3.67 -8.99
CA TYR A 259 1.31 -4.96 -9.67
C TYR A 259 2.13 -4.99 -10.97
N PRO A 260 2.69 -6.14 -11.36
CA PRO A 260 3.27 -6.32 -12.69
C PRO A 260 2.25 -5.93 -13.76
N ARG A 261 2.70 -5.21 -14.80
CA ARG A 261 1.82 -4.79 -15.91
C ARG A 261 1.96 -5.79 -17.06
N PRO A 262 0.84 -6.20 -17.71
CA PRO A 262 0.92 -6.92 -18.97
C PRO A 262 1.44 -6.01 -20.09
N ALA A 263 1.72 -6.61 -21.26
CA ALA A 263 2.13 -5.90 -22.47
C ALA A 263 3.43 -5.07 -22.33
N SER A 264 4.37 -5.51 -21.49
CA SER A 264 5.73 -4.95 -21.48
C SER A 264 6.54 -5.47 -22.67
N ASP A 265 7.45 -4.65 -23.19
CA ASP A 265 8.46 -5.06 -24.18
C ASP A 265 9.75 -5.58 -23.51
N ASN A 266 9.83 -5.56 -22.17
CA ASN A 266 10.97 -6.03 -21.40
C ASN A 266 10.78 -7.48 -20.94
N GLU A 267 11.73 -8.36 -21.26
CA GLU A 267 11.65 -9.80 -20.96
C GLU A 267 11.44 -10.11 -19.47
N ALA A 268 12.12 -9.40 -18.56
CA ALA A 268 11.97 -9.61 -17.13
C ALA A 268 10.57 -9.21 -16.64
N ALA A 269 10.02 -8.11 -17.15
CA ALA A 269 8.65 -7.71 -16.85
C ALA A 269 7.60 -8.67 -17.43
N ILE A 270 7.82 -9.21 -18.63
CA ILE A 270 6.97 -10.25 -19.24
C ILE A 270 6.97 -11.51 -18.35
N ALA A 271 8.15 -11.96 -17.93
CA ALA A 271 8.29 -13.12 -17.06
C ALA A 271 7.56 -12.90 -15.71
N LEU A 272 7.71 -11.71 -15.13
CA LEU A 272 7.05 -11.35 -13.86
C LEU A 272 5.52 -11.33 -13.98
N TRP A 273 4.98 -10.80 -15.09
CA TRP A 273 3.55 -10.89 -15.39
C TRP A 273 3.08 -12.35 -15.49
N GLY A 274 3.85 -13.22 -16.15
CA GLY A 274 3.54 -14.65 -16.25
C GLY A 274 3.44 -15.33 -14.87
N ILE A 275 4.33 -14.97 -13.94
CA ILE A 275 4.29 -15.45 -12.55
C ILE A 275 3.04 -14.95 -11.84
N PHE A 276 2.75 -13.64 -11.94
CA PHE A 276 1.57 -13.03 -11.34
C PHE A 276 0.28 -13.68 -11.87
N LYS A 277 0.14 -13.79 -13.20
CA LYS A 277 -1.02 -14.41 -13.88
C LYS A 277 -1.26 -15.83 -13.40
N SER A 278 -0.21 -16.66 -13.43
CA SER A 278 -0.32 -18.06 -13.02
C SER A 278 -0.77 -18.18 -11.56
N HIS A 279 -0.14 -17.40 -10.66
CA HIS A 279 -0.49 -17.45 -9.24
C HIS A 279 -1.88 -16.88 -8.95
N PHE A 280 -2.29 -15.81 -9.62
CA PHE A 280 -3.63 -15.23 -9.49
C PHE A 280 -4.72 -16.24 -9.84
N ILE A 281 -4.54 -16.97 -10.95
CA ILE A 281 -5.48 -18.02 -11.38
C ILE A 281 -5.52 -19.16 -10.36
N GLU A 282 -4.36 -19.67 -9.93
CA GLU A 282 -4.29 -20.74 -8.92
C GLU A 282 -4.94 -20.33 -7.59
N SER A 283 -4.64 -19.13 -7.09
CA SER A 283 -5.23 -18.57 -5.87
C SER A 283 -6.74 -18.33 -5.98
N SER A 284 -7.28 -18.17 -7.18
CA SER A 284 -8.71 -17.97 -7.39
C SER A 284 -9.52 -19.27 -7.31
N LYS A 285 -8.92 -20.42 -7.66
CA LYS A 285 -9.59 -21.74 -7.66
C LYS A 285 -10.23 -22.13 -6.32
N PRO A 286 -9.57 -22.02 -5.16
CA PRO A 286 -10.19 -22.39 -3.89
C PRO A 286 -11.36 -21.47 -3.49
N ILE A 287 -11.46 -20.26 -4.05
CA ILE A 287 -12.50 -19.28 -3.73
C ILE A 287 -13.73 -19.47 -4.63
N LEU A 288 -13.50 -19.63 -5.94
CA LEU A 288 -14.56 -19.67 -6.96
C LEU A 288 -14.94 -21.08 -7.43
N GLY A 289 -14.14 -22.08 -7.06
CA GLY A 289 -14.20 -23.43 -7.63
C GLY A 289 -13.36 -23.58 -8.92
N PRO A 290 -12.95 -24.82 -9.25
CA PRO A 290 -12.03 -25.09 -10.36
C PRO A 290 -12.62 -24.79 -11.75
N ASP A 291 -13.94 -24.78 -11.89
CA ASP A 291 -14.64 -24.60 -13.16
C ASP A 291 -14.97 -23.12 -13.48
N SER A 292 -14.65 -22.20 -12.58
CA SER A 292 -14.94 -20.78 -12.78
C SER A 292 -14.06 -20.15 -13.86
N THR A 293 -14.67 -19.44 -14.80
CA THR A 293 -13.98 -18.72 -15.89
C THR A 293 -13.58 -17.29 -15.50
N LEU A 294 -14.09 -16.76 -14.38
CA LEU A 294 -13.87 -15.37 -13.96
C LEU A 294 -12.38 -14.99 -13.85
N PRO A 295 -11.47 -15.84 -13.33
CA PRO A 295 -10.05 -15.49 -13.24
C PRO A 295 -9.40 -15.32 -14.60
N LEU A 296 -9.77 -16.18 -15.58
CA LEU A 296 -9.27 -16.08 -16.95
C LEU A 296 -9.82 -14.83 -17.64
N MET A 297 -11.12 -14.57 -17.51
CA MET A 297 -11.76 -13.36 -18.03
C MET A 297 -11.11 -12.08 -17.48
N MET A 298 -10.76 -12.07 -16.18
CA MET A 298 -10.06 -10.95 -15.55
C MET A 298 -8.66 -10.75 -16.17
N ILE A 299 -7.87 -11.82 -16.31
CA ILE A 299 -6.55 -11.76 -16.93
C ILE A 299 -6.63 -11.28 -18.39
N GLU A 300 -7.54 -11.83 -19.19
CA GLU A 300 -7.77 -11.40 -20.58
C GLU A 300 -8.16 -9.92 -20.65
N ARG A 301 -9.00 -9.45 -19.73
CA ARG A 301 -9.37 -8.03 -19.65
C ARG A 301 -8.15 -7.17 -19.34
N LEU A 302 -7.32 -7.56 -18.37
CA LEU A 302 -6.12 -6.83 -18.00
C LEU A 302 -5.11 -6.78 -19.16
N GLU A 303 -4.87 -7.90 -19.84
CA GLU A 303 -3.96 -7.99 -20.99
C GLU A 303 -4.43 -7.10 -22.15
N ARG A 304 -5.73 -7.14 -22.49
CA ARG A 304 -6.32 -6.27 -23.51
C ARG A 304 -6.18 -4.78 -23.15
N MET A 305 -6.50 -4.39 -21.92
CA MET A 305 -6.33 -2.99 -21.47
C MET A 305 -4.87 -2.55 -21.50
N GLY A 306 -3.94 -3.47 -21.25
CA GLY A 306 -2.49 -3.21 -21.32
C GLY A 306 -2.06 -2.88 -22.74
N GLU A 307 -2.54 -3.66 -23.71
CA GLU A 307 -2.28 -3.41 -25.12
C GLU A 307 -2.88 -2.08 -25.59
N GLU A 308 -4.16 -1.82 -25.30
CA GLU A 308 -4.84 -0.56 -25.64
C GLU A 308 -4.07 0.67 -25.12
N ARG A 309 -3.53 0.57 -23.90
CA ARG A 309 -2.69 1.61 -23.28
C ARG A 309 -1.34 1.73 -23.99
N ARG A 310 -0.67 0.62 -24.30
CA ARG A 310 0.61 0.62 -25.03
C ARG A 310 0.47 1.26 -26.40
N GLU A 311 -0.56 0.90 -27.16
CA GLU A 311 -0.85 1.50 -28.47
C GLU A 311 -1.15 3.00 -28.36
N THR A 312 -1.84 3.42 -27.30
CA THR A 312 -2.11 4.84 -27.05
C THR A 312 -0.80 5.61 -26.79
N VAL A 313 0.11 5.06 -25.98
CA VAL A 313 1.42 5.68 -25.73
C VAL A 313 2.26 5.75 -27.01
N ARG A 314 2.31 4.67 -27.80
CA ARG A 314 3.05 4.66 -29.09
C ARG A 314 2.49 5.66 -30.10
N ARG A 315 1.16 5.83 -30.15
CA ARG A 315 0.51 6.84 -31.00
C ARG A 315 0.83 8.27 -30.56
N LEU A 316 0.94 8.51 -29.25
CA LEU A 316 1.27 9.83 -28.70
C LEU A 316 2.78 10.14 -28.78
N ASN A 317 3.64 9.11 -28.78
CA ASN A 317 5.10 9.22 -28.84
C ASN A 317 5.69 8.32 -29.95
N PRO A 318 5.53 8.66 -31.23
CA PRO A 318 5.98 7.81 -32.34
C PRO A 318 7.52 7.69 -32.49
N GLU A 319 8.30 8.51 -31.77
CA GLU A 319 9.77 8.56 -31.87
C GLU A 319 10.53 8.02 -30.65
N SER A 320 9.85 7.36 -29.69
CA SER A 320 10.46 6.79 -28.47
C SER A 320 10.63 5.28 -28.51
#